data_AF-A0A9P6XNI6-F1
#
_entry.id   AF-A0A9P6XNI6-F1
#
_cell.length_a   1.000
_cell.length_b   1.000
_cell.length_c   1.000
_cell.angle_alpha   90.00
_cell.angle_beta   90.00
_cell.angle_gamma   90.00
#
_symmetry.space_group_name_H-M   'P 1'
#
loop_
_entity.id
_entity.type
_entity.pdbx_description
1 polymer ?
#
loop_
_entity_poly.entity_id
_entity_poly.type
_entity_poly.pdbx_seq_one_letter_code
_entity_poly.pdbx_strand_id
1 'polypeptide(L)'
;MPIANFSQLRRFSEQCGAEIPRWISRRMQAYGEDVDSGRAFGTEVVARLCQRLIEGGAPGLHFYTLNLAKPTTSVLKLLQL
;
A
#
# COMPACT_ATOMS: atom_id res chain seq x y z
N MET A 1 -0.23 0.30 5.95
CA MET A 1 0.41 -1.00 5.62
C MET A 1 0.83 -0.97 4.16
N PRO A 2 2.14 -0.93 3.86
CA PRO A 2 2.61 -0.97 2.48
C PRO A 2 2.23 -2.29 1.78
N ILE A 3 1.85 -2.22 0.50
CA ILE A 3 1.36 -3.39 -0.24
C ILE A 3 2.56 -4.18 -0.80
N ALA A 4 3.07 -5.14 -0.02
CA ALA A 4 4.15 -6.03 -0.44
C ALA A 4 3.65 -7.29 -1.16
N ASN A 5 2.46 -7.78 -0.75
CA ASN A 5 1.80 -8.97 -1.29
C ASN A 5 0.28 -8.72 -1.30
N PHE A 6 -0.31 -8.66 -2.50
CA PHE A 6 -1.73 -8.37 -2.66
C PHE A 6 -2.65 -9.46 -2.09
N SER A 7 -2.26 -10.72 -2.24
CA SER A 7 -3.02 -11.86 -1.70
C SER A 7 -3.07 -11.80 -0.16
N GLN A 8 -1.96 -11.39 0.48
CA GLN A 8 -1.91 -11.21 1.93
C GLN A 8 -2.76 -10.00 2.37
N LEU A 9 -2.66 -8.87 1.66
CA LEU A 9 -3.50 -7.69 1.91
C LEU A 9 -4.99 -8.05 1.84
N ARG A 10 -5.41 -8.77 0.80
CA ARG A 10 -6.80 -9.20 0.64
C ARG A 10 -7.30 -10.04 1.79
N ARG A 11 -6.51 -11.04 2.23
CA ARG A 11 -6.87 -11.87 3.39
C ARG A 11 -7.01 -11.05 4.67
N PHE A 12 -6.08 -10.11 4.92
CA PHE A 12 -6.13 -9.24 6.09
C PHE A 12 -7.36 -8.32 6.05
N SER A 13 -7.65 -7.73 4.89
CA SER A 13 -8.85 -6.92 4.65
C SER A 13 -10.14 -7.68 4.91
N GLU A 14 -10.27 -8.91 4.39
CA GLU A 14 -11.42 -9.80 4.62
C GLU A 14 -11.59 -10.13 6.11
N GLN A 15 -10.50 -10.35 6.85
CA GLN A 15 -10.53 -10.65 8.29
C GLN A 15 -10.90 -9.45 9.17
N CYS A 16 -10.52 -8.23 8.77
CA CYS A 16 -10.81 -7.02 9.52
C CYS A 16 -12.12 -6.32 9.11
N GLY A 17 -12.85 -6.88 8.13
CA GLY A 17 -14.04 -6.24 7.55
C GLY A 17 -13.73 -4.98 6.73
N ALA A 18 -12.48 -4.78 6.34
CA ALA A 18 -12.05 -3.63 5.54
C ALA A 18 -12.18 -3.95 4.04
N GLU A 19 -12.84 -3.09 3.28
CA GLU A 19 -12.98 -3.28 1.83
C GLU A 19 -11.75 -2.73 1.07
N ILE A 20 -11.23 -3.50 0.12
CA ILE A 20 -10.25 -3.00 -0.85
C ILE A 20 -11.02 -2.40 -2.03
N PRO A 21 -10.81 -1.11 -2.36
CA PRO A 21 -11.44 -0.47 -3.50
C PRO A 21 -11.28 -1.29 -4.80
N ARG A 22 -12.40 -1.49 -5.52
CA ARG A 22 -12.45 -2.34 -6.73
C ARG A 22 -11.40 -2.00 -7.77
N TRP A 23 -11.07 -0.72 -7.95
CA TRP A 23 -10.08 -0.27 -8.93
C TRP A 23 -8.66 -0.73 -8.58
N ILE A 24 -8.30 -0.78 -7.29
CA ILE A 24 -7.00 -1.29 -6.82
C ILE A 24 -6.94 -2.78 -7.12
N SER A 25 -7.99 -3.52 -6.78
CA SER A 25 -8.05 -4.97 -7.00
C SER A 25 -7.93 -5.34 -8.48
N ARG A 26 -8.65 -4.64 -9.35
CA ARG A 26 -8.56 -4.84 -10.81
C ARG A 26 -7.18 -4.53 -11.35
N ARG A 27 -6.57 -3.42 -10.92
CA ARG A 27 -5.24 -3.02 -11.39
C ARG A 27 -4.17 -4.01 -10.92
N MET A 28 -4.25 -4.48 -9.67
CA MET A 28 -3.33 -5.51 -9.14
C MET A 28 -3.48 -6.84 -9.88
N GLN A 29 -4.71 -7.28 -10.17
CA GLN A 29 -4.95 -8.48 -10.96
C GLN A 29 -4.40 -8.37 -12.39
N ALA A 30 -4.46 -7.19 -12.99
CA ALA A 30 -3.96 -6.96 -14.35
C ALA A 30 -2.43 -7.09 -14.47
N TYR A 31 -1.68 -6.95 -13.37
CA TYR A 31 -0.23 -7.18 -13.38
C TYR A 31 0.14 -8.67 -13.37
N GLY A 32 -0.75 -9.56 -12.92
CA GLY A 32 -0.51 -11.01 -12.93
C GLY A 32 0.80 -11.40 -12.23
N GLU A 33 1.74 -11.97 -13.00
CA GLU A 33 3.07 -12.41 -12.55
C GLU A 33 4.12 -11.28 -12.54
N ASP A 34 3.79 -10.08 -13.02
CA ASP A 34 4.67 -8.90 -12.92
C ASP A 34 4.61 -8.32 -11.50
N VAL A 35 5.33 -8.99 -10.60
CA VAL A 35 5.40 -8.66 -9.18
C VAL A 35 6.00 -7.27 -8.95
N ASP A 36 6.95 -6.85 -9.79
CA ASP A 36 7.64 -5.56 -9.61
C ASP A 36 6.73 -4.39 -9.99
N SER A 37 5.99 -4.47 -11.10
CA SER A 37 4.97 -3.47 -11.44
C SER A 37 3.84 -3.42 -10.41
N GLY A 38 3.40 -4.59 -9.92
CA GLY A 38 2.40 -4.67 -8.85
C GLY A 38 2.85 -4.00 -7.55
N ARG A 39 4.11 -4.22 -7.14
CA ARG A 39 4.72 -3.55 -5.98
C ARG A 39 4.87 -2.05 -6.17
N ALA A 40 5.29 -1.61 -7.37
CA ALA A 40 5.43 -0.19 -7.68
C ALA A 40 4.09 0.54 -7.56
N PHE A 41 3.05 -0.03 -8.18
CA PHE A 41 1.68 0.49 -8.06
C PHE A 41 1.19 0.48 -6.61
N GLY A 42 1.38 -0.61 -5.87
CA GLY A 42 1.00 -0.69 -4.46
C GLY A 42 1.70 0.37 -3.59
N THR A 43 2.97 0.64 -3.87
CA THR A 43 3.74 1.71 -3.21
C THR A 43 3.16 3.08 -3.52
N GLU A 44 2.85 3.35 -4.80
CA GLU A 44 2.25 4.62 -5.22
C GLU A 44 0.88 4.87 -4.57
N VAL A 45 0.02 3.85 -4.52
CA VAL A 45 -1.30 3.93 -3.88
C VAL A 45 -1.17 4.32 -2.41
N VAL A 46 -0.27 3.68 -1.68
CA VAL A 46 -0.04 3.96 -0.25
C VAL A 46 0.59 5.34 -0.06
N ALA A 47 1.55 5.73 -0.89
CA ALA A 47 2.15 7.07 -0.83
C ALA A 47 1.11 8.17 -1.06
N ARG A 48 0.26 8.05 -2.09
CA ARG A 48 -0.83 9.02 -2.35
C ARG A 48 -1.82 9.09 -1.18
N LEU A 49 -2.14 7.97 -0.54
CA LEU A 49 -2.97 7.95 0.67
C LEU A 49 -2.30 8.69 1.83
N CYS A 50 -1.03 8.40 2.09
CA CYS A 50 -0.25 9.07 3.14
C CYS A 50 -0.16 10.58 2.89
N GLN A 51 0.10 11.00 1.65
CA GLN A 51 0.13 12.41 1.27
C GLN A 51 -1.20 13.10 1.58
N ARG A 52 -2.33 12.51 1.18
CA ARG A 52 -3.67 13.05 1.49
C ARG A 52 -3.93 13.17 2.99
N LEU A 53 -3.43 12.23 3.80
CA LEU A 53 -3.58 12.29 5.26
C LEU A 53 -2.73 13.42 5.85
N ILE A 54 -1.49 13.58 5.40
CA ILE A 54 -0.60 14.68 5.83
C ILE A 54 -1.21 16.03 5.44
N GLU A 55 -1.64 16.19 4.18
CA GLU A 55 -2.32 17.40 3.69
C GLU A 55 -3.62 17.67 4.47
N GLY A 56 -4.29 16.62 4.93
CA GLY A 56 -5.46 16.69 5.80
C GLY A 56 -5.16 17.00 7.28
N GLY A 57 -3.90 17.24 7.65
CA GLY A 57 -3.50 17.64 9.00
C GLY A 57 -3.25 16.47 9.96
N ALA A 58 -3.05 15.24 9.46
CA ALA A 58 -2.67 14.13 10.32
C ALA A 58 -1.34 14.42 11.05
N PRO A 59 -1.25 14.18 12.38
CA PRO A 59 -0.06 14.53 13.17
C PRO A 59 1.14 13.60 12.92
N GLY A 60 0.92 12.48 12.23
CA GLY A 60 1.95 11.50 11.93
C GLY A 60 1.40 10.27 11.22
N LEU A 61 2.30 9.37 10.80
CA LEU A 61 1.96 8.14 10.10
C LEU A 61 2.53 6.93 10.86
N HIS A 62 1.73 5.90 11.04
CA HIS A 62 2.16 4.63 11.61
C HIS A 62 2.11 3.52 10.55
N PHE A 63 3.24 2.83 10.34
CA PHE A 63 3.36 1.78 9.33
C PHE A 63 3.41 0.39 9.97
N TYR A 64 2.40 -0.43 9.70
CA TYR A 64 2.53 -1.89 9.86
C TYR A 64 3.49 -2.44 8.80
N THR A 65 4.72 -2.70 9.21
CA THR A 65 5.81 -3.15 8.32
C THR A 65 5.78 -4.65 8.05
N LEU A 66 5.10 -5.43 8.88
CA LEU A 66 5.07 -6.90 8.82
C LEU A 66 6.48 -7.51 8.75
N ASN A 67 7.41 -6.96 9.55
CA ASN A 67 8.83 -7.35 9.59
C ASN A 67 9.58 -7.15 8.25
N LEU A 68 9.07 -6.31 7.34
CA LEU A 68 9.70 -5.98 6.06
C LEU A 68 10.01 -4.47 5.97
N ALA A 69 11.28 -4.13 5.79
CA ALA A 69 11.71 -2.73 5.68
C ALA A 69 11.43 -2.13 4.29
N LYS A 70 11.72 -2.87 3.21
CA LYS A 70 11.71 -2.39 1.82
C LYS A 70 10.37 -1.74 1.38
N PRO A 71 9.19 -2.31 1.70
CA PRO A 71 7.92 -1.69 1.32
C PRO A 71 7.70 -0.32 1.98
N THR A 72 8.01 -0.21 3.28
CA THR A 72 7.87 1.05 4.01
C THR A 72 8.86 2.10 3.53
N THR A 73 10.13 1.74 3.35
CA THR A 73 11.14 2.69 2.86
C THR A 73 10.86 3.16 1.44
N SER A 74 10.25 2.32 0.59
CA SER A 74 9.83 2.74 -0.76
C SER A 74 8.74 3.80 -0.71
N VAL A 75 7.77 3.69 0.21
CA VAL A 75 6.74 4.71 0.44
C VAL A 75 7.36 6.00 0.96
N LEU A 76 8.23 5.92 1.97
CA LEU A 76 8.90 7.11 2.55
C LEU A 76 9.71 7.89 1.51
N LYS A 77 10.44 7.18 0.63
CA LYS A 77 11.15 7.81 -0.49
C LYS A 77 10.24 8.61 -1.42
N LEU A 78 9.04 8.11 -1.73
CA LEU A 78 8.07 8.86 -2.55
C LEU A 78 7.49 10.07 -1.82
N LEU A 79 7.38 9.98 -0.49
CA LEU A 79 6.94 11.09 0.37
C LEU A 79 8.04 12.10 0.69
N GLN A 80 9.29 11.81 0.32
CA GLN A 80 10.48 12.60 0.67
C GLN A 80 10.67 12.74 2.20
N LEU A 81 10.36 11.66 2.93
CA LEU A 81 10.52 11.51 4.38
C LEU A 81 11.65 10.56 4.74
#